data_AF-A0A2M7L1Z9-F1
#
_entry.id   AF-A0A2M7L1Z9-F1
#
_cell.length_a   1.000
_cell.length_b   1.000
_cell.length_c   1.000
_cell.angle_alpha   90.00
_cell.angle_beta   90.00
_cell.angle_gamma   90.00
#
_symmetry.space_group_name_H-M   'P 1'
#
loop_
_entity.id
_entity.type
_entity.pdbx_description
1 polymer ?
#
loop_
_entity_poly.entity_id
_entity_poly.type
_entity_poly.pdbx_seq_one_letter_code
_entity_poly.pdbx_strand_id
1 'polypeptide(L)'
;VAAGVAGFALQDELYVLDRAPAGATVLATAEWEDRPQPMVYAKSAGQGRVCYNALGHDAAAFNHLAFRQLVVQGARWAAGLT
;
A
#
# COMPACT_ATOMS: atom_id res chain seq x y z
N VAL A 1 -8.62 1.69 4.01
CA VAL A 1 -7.37 2.17 3.36
C VAL A 1 -7.47 2.17 1.84
N ALA A 2 -7.90 1.09 1.16
CA ALA A 2 -7.94 1.05 -0.30
C ALA A 2 -9.37 1.13 -0.90
N ALA A 3 -10.34 1.62 -0.13
CA ALA A 3 -11.72 1.67 -0.60
C ALA A 3 -11.85 2.66 -1.77
N GLY A 4 -12.56 2.26 -2.82
CA GLY A 4 -12.76 3.08 -4.02
C GLY A 4 -11.50 3.32 -4.85
N VAL A 5 -10.44 2.53 -4.66
CA VAL A 5 -9.25 2.53 -5.53
C VAL A 5 -9.35 1.31 -6.46
N ALA A 6 -9.55 1.56 -7.75
CA ALA A 6 -9.54 0.50 -8.76
C ALA A 6 -8.10 0.07 -9.09
N GLY A 7 -7.92 -1.02 -9.83
CA GLY A 7 -6.62 -1.40 -10.37
C GLY A 7 -6.04 -0.30 -11.26
N PHE A 8 -4.73 -0.07 -11.16
CA PHE A 8 -4.02 0.97 -11.91
C PHE A 8 -2.64 0.48 -12.34
N ALA A 9 -2.04 1.19 -13.30
CA ALA A 9 -0.67 0.98 -13.74
C ALA A 9 0.16 2.22 -13.37
N LEU A 10 1.34 1.98 -12.80
CA LEU A 10 2.32 3.00 -12.45
C LEU A 10 3.71 2.40 -12.61
N GLN A 11 4.63 3.15 -13.19
CA GLN A 11 6.04 2.80 -13.18
C GLN A 11 6.64 3.24 -11.84
N ASP A 12 7.16 2.29 -11.07
CA ASP A 12 7.70 2.49 -9.73
C ASP A 12 8.70 1.35 -9.41
N GLU A 13 9.42 1.43 -8.30
CA GLU A 13 10.23 0.31 -7.80
C GLU A 13 9.33 -0.78 -7.19
N LEU A 14 9.55 -2.04 -7.58
CA LEU A 14 8.86 -3.19 -7.01
C LEU A 14 9.77 -3.90 -6.01
N TYR A 15 9.45 -3.79 -4.72
CA TYR A 15 10.14 -4.52 -3.67
C TYR A 15 9.59 -5.94 -3.55
N VAL A 16 10.45 -6.91 -3.82
CA VAL A 16 10.13 -8.34 -3.66
C VAL A 16 10.40 -8.74 -2.23
N LEU A 17 9.36 -9.20 -1.52
CA LEU A 17 9.48 -9.64 -0.14
C LEU A 17 9.46 -11.16 -0.09
N ASP A 18 10.26 -11.74 0.82
CA ASP A 18 10.18 -13.18 1.04
C ASP A 18 8.79 -13.64 1.54
N ARG A 19 8.07 -12.76 2.26
CA ARG A 19 6.72 -13.00 2.81
C ARG A 19 6.05 -11.68 3.20
N ALA A 20 4.72 -11.65 3.16
CA ALA A 20 3.96 -10.55 3.76
C ALA A 20 4.21 -10.51 5.29
N PRO A 21 4.25 -9.32 5.92
CA PRO A 21 4.46 -9.23 7.36
C PRO A 21 3.36 -9.96 8.16
N ALA A 22 3.76 -10.63 9.24
CA ALA A 22 2.83 -11.35 10.10
C ALA A 22 1.70 -10.43 10.61
N GLY A 23 0.46 -10.93 10.53
CA GLY A 23 -0.73 -10.20 10.95
C GLY A 23 -1.13 -9.03 10.04
N ALA A 24 -0.54 -8.90 8.86
CA ALA A 24 -0.92 -7.89 7.89
C ALA A 24 -2.12 -8.33 7.05
N THR A 25 -3.05 -7.41 6.82
CA THR A 25 -4.05 -7.50 5.76
C THR A 25 -3.49 -6.84 4.51
N VAL A 26 -3.20 -7.64 3.48
CA VAL A 26 -2.77 -7.14 2.17
C VAL A 26 -3.98 -6.53 1.45
N LEU A 27 -3.81 -5.32 0.92
CA LEU A 27 -4.85 -4.50 0.32
C LEU A 27 -4.65 -4.26 -1.17
N ALA A 28 -3.40 -4.32 -1.63
CA ALA A 28 -3.04 -4.26 -3.04
C ALA A 28 -1.77 -5.08 -3.27
N THR A 29 -1.68 -5.69 -4.45
CA THR A 29 -0.53 -6.49 -4.90
C THR A 29 -0.09 -6.05 -6.29
N ALA A 30 1.16 -6.37 -6.63
CA ALA A 30 1.68 -6.36 -7.99
C ALA A 30 2.28 -7.75 -8.30
N GLU A 31 2.16 -8.23 -9.53
CA GLU A 31 2.71 -9.52 -9.92
C GLU A 31 4.21 -9.41 -10.21
N TRP A 32 4.99 -10.36 -9.69
CA TRP A 32 6.40 -10.55 -10.02
C TRP A 32 6.70 -12.05 -10.08
N GLU A 33 7.16 -12.55 -11.23
CA GLU A 33 7.43 -13.99 -11.45
C GLU A 33 6.26 -14.90 -11.02
N ASP A 34 5.06 -14.58 -11.50
CA ASP A 34 3.81 -15.30 -11.19
C ASP A 34 3.48 -15.38 -9.68
N ARG A 35 4.02 -14.44 -8.89
CA ARG A 35 3.78 -14.32 -7.47
C ARG A 35 3.29 -12.90 -7.11
N PRO A 36 2.18 -12.77 -6.37
CA PRO A 36 1.72 -11.49 -5.90
C PRO A 36 2.66 -10.94 -4.81
N GLN A 37 3.25 -9.77 -5.06
CA GLN A 37 4.03 -9.02 -4.10
C GLN A 37 3.14 -7.98 -3.41
N PRO A 38 3.18 -7.89 -2.07
CA PRO A 38 2.34 -6.95 -1.33
C PRO A 38 2.80 -5.51 -1.56
N MET A 39 1.95 -4.67 -2.15
CA MET A 39 2.23 -3.26 -2.41
C MET A 39 1.64 -2.35 -1.35
N VAL A 40 0.46 -2.70 -0.81
CA VAL A 40 -0.19 -1.96 0.26
C VAL A 40 -0.72 -2.95 1.28
N TYR A 41 -0.44 -2.73 2.56
CA TYR A 41 -1.02 -3.53 3.64
C TYR A 41 -1.29 -2.71 4.89
N ALA A 42 -2.19 -3.22 5.73
CA ALA A 42 -2.51 -2.65 7.03
C ALA A 42 -2.26 -3.69 8.13
N LYS A 43 -1.77 -3.27 9.30
CA LYS A 43 -1.64 -4.13 10.48
C LYS A 43 -1.70 -3.34 11.78
N SER A 44 -1.93 -4.04 12.88
CA SER A 44 -1.79 -3.49 14.23
C SER A 44 -0.35 -3.63 14.73
N ALA A 45 0.09 -2.69 15.57
CA ALA A 45 1.37 -2.74 16.26
C ALA A 45 1.19 -2.18 17.69
N GLY A 46 1.04 -3.06 18.68
CA GLY A 46 0.59 -2.66 20.02
C GLY A 46 -0.78 -1.99 19.95
N GLN A 47 -0.89 -0.77 20.50
CA GLN A 47 -2.10 0.06 20.40
C GLN A 47 -2.17 0.88 19.09
N GLY A 48 -1.11 0.84 18.28
CA GLY A 48 -0.99 1.60 17.04
C GLY A 48 -1.50 0.86 15.81
N ARG A 49 -1.69 1.63 14.74
CA ARG A 49 -2.08 1.16 13.40
C ARG A 49 -0.97 1.49 12.41
N VAL A 50 -0.58 0.52 11.59
CA VAL A 50 0.45 0.67 10.55
C VAL A 50 -0.20 0.47 9.19
N CYS A 51 -0.08 1.47 8.33
CA CYS A 51 -0.38 1.38 6.90
C CYS A 51 0.94 1.45 6.13
N TYR A 52 1.28 0.41 5.41
CA TYR A 52 2.43 0.39 4.50
C TYR A 52 1.94 0.60 3.07
N ASN A 53 2.65 1.44 2.33
CA ASN A 53 2.46 1.68 0.91
C ASN A 53 3.85 1.70 0.26
N ALA A 54 4.14 0.71 -0.58
CA ALA A 54 5.43 0.53 -1.23
C ALA A 54 5.70 1.55 -2.35
N LEU A 55 4.65 2.17 -2.87
CA LEU A 55 4.76 3.14 -3.97
C LEU A 55 5.37 4.46 -3.49
N GLY A 56 5.93 5.22 -4.42
CA GLY A 56 6.43 6.57 -4.18
C GLY A 56 7.91 6.77 -4.45
N HIS A 57 8.53 6.02 -5.36
CA HIS A 57 9.94 6.21 -5.71
C HIS A 57 10.26 7.63 -6.20
N ASP A 58 9.36 8.26 -6.97
CA ASP A 58 9.64 9.54 -7.61
C ASP A 58 8.43 10.49 -7.74
N ALA A 59 8.65 11.64 -8.37
CA ALA A 59 7.62 12.64 -8.61
C ALA A 59 6.46 12.13 -9.48
N ALA A 60 6.67 11.16 -10.37
CA ALA A 60 5.60 10.60 -11.18
C ALA A 60 4.65 9.78 -10.29
N ALA A 61 5.18 8.96 -9.39
CA ALA A 61 4.39 8.26 -8.38
C ALA A 61 3.61 9.23 -7.49
N PHE A 62 4.26 10.31 -7.00
CA PHE A 62 3.60 11.35 -6.21
C PHE A 62 2.49 12.10 -6.95
N ASN A 63 2.54 12.15 -8.29
CA ASN A 63 1.51 12.76 -9.12
C ASN A 63 0.37 11.79 -9.50
N HIS A 64 0.53 10.50 -9.24
CA HIS A 64 -0.49 9.50 -9.56
C HIS A 64 -1.71 9.61 -8.61
N LEU A 65 -2.91 9.65 -9.18
CA LEU A 65 -4.15 9.86 -8.42
C LEU A 65 -4.40 8.75 -7.39
N ALA A 66 -4.20 7.48 -7.78
CA ALA A 66 -4.38 6.36 -6.89
C ALA A 66 -3.38 6.38 -5.73
N PHE A 67 -2.14 6.80 -5.98
CA PHE A 67 -1.12 6.93 -4.94
C PHE A 67 -1.53 7.97 -3.90
N ARG A 68 -1.91 9.17 -4.34
CA ARG A 68 -2.38 10.25 -3.45
C ARG A 68 -3.58 9.81 -2.62
N GLN A 69 -4.54 9.14 -3.25
CA GLN A 69 -5.73 8.64 -2.57
C GLN A 69 -5.37 7.59 -1.50
N LEU A 70 -4.46 6.65 -1.80
CA LEU A 70 -3.96 5.66 -0.84
C LEU A 70 -3.23 6.30 0.33
N VAL A 71 -2.39 7.32 0.09
CA VAL A 71 -1.70 8.08 1.14
C VAL A 71 -2.70 8.74 2.09
N VAL A 72 -3.69 9.46 1.55
CA VAL A 72 -4.70 10.13 2.38
C VAL A 72 -5.54 9.13 3.16
N GLN A 73 -6.03 8.07 2.51
CA GLN A 73 -6.82 7.03 3.19
C GLN A 73 -6.01 6.28 4.26
N GLY A 74 -4.74 5.98 3.96
CA GLY A 74 -3.82 5.33 4.89
C GLY A 74 -3.55 6.18 6.13
N ALA A 75 -3.26 7.46 5.94
CA ALA A 75 -3.06 8.41 7.04
C ALA A 75 -4.29 8.54 7.93
N ARG A 76 -5.49 8.70 7.34
CA ARG A 76 -6.75 8.78 8.08
C ARG A 76 -7.04 7.51 8.87
N TRP A 77 -6.84 6.34 8.27
CA TRP A 77 -7.05 5.06 8.93
C TRP A 77 -6.07 4.83 10.09
N ALA A 78 -4.79 5.19 9.89
CA ALA A 78 -3.76 5.09 10.93
C ALA A 78 -4.07 6.02 12.12
N ALA A 79 -4.63 7.21 11.84
CA ALA A 79 -5.08 8.16 12.85
C ALA A 79 -6.43 7.79 13.51
N GLY A 80 -7.08 6.70 13.11
CA GLY A 80 -8.38 6.29 13.67
C GLY A 80 -9.57 7.15 13.23
N LEU A 81 -9.43 7.88 12.13
CA LEU A 81 -10.47 8.78 11.57
C LEU A 81 -11.45 8.07 10.63
N THR A 82 -11.28 6.76 10.43
CA THR A 82 -12.09 5.86 9.58
C THR A 82 -12.02 4.44 10.10
#